data_AF-A0AAX4HJI8-F1
#
_entry.id   AF-A0AAX4HJI8-F1
#
_cell.length_a   1.000
_cell.length_b   1.000
_cell.length_c   1.000
_cell.angle_alpha   90.00
_cell.angle_beta   90.00
_cell.angle_gamma   90.00
#
_symmetry.space_group_name_H-M   'P 1'
#
loop_
_entity.id
_entity.type
_entity.pdbx_description
1 polymer ?
#
loop_
_entity_poly.entity_id
_entity_poly.type
_entity_poly.pdbx_seq_one_letter_code
_entity_poly.pdbx_strand_id
1 'polypeptide(L)'
;MNFNIFKLAVIFLLGTILAVYTNCGKPGELMFESGYHSSGSEASYESFQKSVYSITRSNCISCHSTIQPMHASDDYREAHDILVSQKKVNFENISASRIVAKLRGENHNCWSDCEANAQAMERAIESWKAARDVSGEVDNEGPSDLAIYTSETDTLEMEFVDAGNAPSSNTVKINVEAAMRQAPMVLVNSGDGPYLTVENNLNNTLANNDQNAGLAFMNFKVPTSGAYRIWGLVQGPTDQDNSFFMTVRDTKRPTSVLLSTRNVEFPAGSRFEWRQLNVSMNLVAGTEYTLELRQREDGARAQAFVVTSDPAFNGQEVNDFFGITLSFDLSPRIPNGSFKIDIVDYDLYSYKLTKPRIVAPSNVKVKNIKLFINGAYSPQHSAYTLVNKITSASDNLLSKYAMIVIKDKGLSGDRFKFSFEEIYPTDATGTTTGGTGGGTETQTSLMAYQGTVYPISRSSAYSCVGCHMSTSPRHASDNAQTAHDATLGVVDFNTPSNSRIVRKMRTERHNCGANCDSIATQYENAIIEWRNRLE
;
A
#
# COMPACT_ATOMS: atom_id res chain seq x y z
N MET A 1 15.99 19.78 88.95
CA MET A 1 15.53 18.80 87.94
C MET A 1 15.55 19.48 86.60
N ASN A 2 16.68 19.41 85.88
CA ASN A 2 16.84 20.15 84.64
C ASN A 2 18.04 19.61 83.84
N PHE A 3 17.85 19.52 82.53
CA PHE A 3 18.85 19.41 81.46
C PHE A 3 19.74 18.17 81.37
N ASN A 4 19.44 17.32 80.38
CA ASN A 4 20.24 17.35 79.16
C ASN A 4 19.48 16.77 77.95
N ILE A 5 18.65 17.63 77.36
CA ILE A 5 17.96 17.44 76.07
C ILE A 5 18.93 17.62 74.86
N PHE A 6 20.22 17.87 75.11
CA PHE A 6 21.19 18.24 74.08
C PHE A 6 21.92 17.09 73.37
N LYS A 7 21.67 15.82 73.70
CA LYS A 7 22.29 14.67 73.01
C LYS A 7 21.38 13.89 72.05
N LEU A 8 20.06 14.13 72.07
CA LEU A 8 19.13 13.50 71.11
C LEU A 8 18.77 14.41 69.92
N ALA A 9 18.98 15.73 70.01
CA ALA A 9 18.66 16.65 68.92
C ALA A 9 19.67 16.65 67.76
N VAL A 10 20.90 16.14 67.96
CA VAL A 10 21.94 16.10 66.91
C VAL A 10 21.85 14.86 66.02
N ILE A 11 21.20 13.78 66.49
CA ILE A 11 21.03 12.55 65.69
C ILE A 11 19.81 12.66 64.76
N PHE A 12 18.81 13.47 65.09
CA PHE A 12 17.63 13.66 64.24
C PHE A 12 17.77 14.77 63.18
N LEU A 13 18.74 15.69 63.33
CA LEU A 13 19.00 16.77 62.35
C LEU A 13 20.05 16.39 61.27
N LEU A 14 20.85 15.34 61.50
CA LEU A 14 21.76 14.78 60.48
C LEU A 14 21.08 13.72 59.59
N GLY A 15 19.93 13.18 60.01
CA GLY A 15 19.12 12.26 59.21
C GLY A 15 18.25 12.93 58.14
N THR A 16 18.07 14.24 58.19
CA THR A 16 17.20 15.00 57.26
C THR A 16 17.97 15.85 56.24
N ILE A 17 19.28 16.06 56.42
CA ILE A 17 20.14 16.74 55.43
C ILE A 17 20.82 15.75 54.47
N LEU A 18 20.81 14.44 54.76
CA LEU A 18 21.30 13.40 53.84
C LEU A 18 20.29 12.97 52.77
N ALA A 19 19.11 13.62 52.71
CA ALA A 19 18.07 13.34 51.71
C ALA A 19 17.92 14.43 50.64
N VAL A 20 18.72 15.51 50.67
CA VAL A 20 18.52 16.69 49.79
C VAL A 20 19.75 17.03 48.92
N TYR A 21 20.84 16.25 48.94
CA TYR A 21 22.04 16.56 48.14
C TYR A 21 22.72 15.38 47.43
N THR A 22 21.95 14.39 46.97
CA THR A 22 22.44 13.41 45.98
C THR A 22 21.55 13.36 44.75
N ASN A 23 21.46 14.51 44.08
CA ASN A 23 21.27 14.55 42.62
C ASN A 23 22.49 15.23 42.02
N CYS A 24 23.50 14.44 41.62
CA CYS A 24 24.32 14.73 40.43
C CYS A 24 25.18 13.52 40.03
N GLY A 25 24.79 12.86 38.93
CA GLY A 25 25.68 12.27 37.93
C GLY A 25 26.62 11.13 38.34
N LYS A 26 26.18 9.88 38.12
CA LYS A 26 26.97 8.90 37.38
C LYS A 26 26.07 8.24 36.32
N PRO A 27 26.58 8.02 35.10
CA PRO A 27 25.76 7.71 33.94
C PRO A 27 25.18 6.31 34.12
N GLY A 28 23.88 6.23 34.36
CA GLY A 28 23.14 5.04 33.98
C GLY A 28 23.33 4.90 32.47
N GLU A 29 23.77 3.73 32.03
CA GLU A 29 23.80 3.36 30.62
C GLU A 29 22.54 3.88 29.92
N LEU A 30 22.76 4.45 28.74
CA LEU A 30 21.70 4.78 27.79
C LEU A 30 20.95 3.49 27.47
N MET A 31 19.98 3.12 28.30
CA MET A 31 18.85 2.33 27.84
C MET A 31 18.08 3.29 26.96
N PHE A 32 18.44 3.30 25.68
CA PHE A 32 17.47 3.58 24.64
C PHE A 32 16.33 2.61 24.89
N GLU A 33 15.30 3.05 25.62
CA GLU A 33 13.98 2.48 25.42
C GLU A 33 13.60 2.94 24.02
N SER A 34 14.02 2.13 23.03
CA SER A 34 13.41 2.13 21.72
C SER A 34 11.92 2.08 22.01
N GLY A 35 11.21 3.16 21.74
CA GLY A 35 9.76 3.17 21.73
C GLY A 35 9.32 2.18 20.66
N TYR A 36 9.26 0.91 21.03
CA TYR A 36 8.64 -0.12 20.25
C TYR A 36 7.15 0.15 20.38
N HIS A 37 6.58 0.71 19.33
CA HIS A 37 5.14 0.86 19.22
C HIS A 37 4.53 -0.54 19.29
N SER A 38 3.95 -0.89 20.43
CA SER A 38 3.29 -2.18 20.63
C SER A 38 2.20 -2.36 19.58
N SER A 39 2.37 -3.32 18.67
CA SER A 39 1.40 -3.57 17.59
C SER A 39 0.27 -4.52 17.97
N GLY A 40 0.26 -5.08 19.20
CA GLY A 40 -0.85 -5.90 19.66
C GLY A 40 -1.17 -5.84 21.16
N SER A 41 -2.29 -6.47 21.52
CA SER A 41 -2.73 -6.62 22.92
C SER A 41 -1.88 -7.65 23.67
N GLU A 42 -1.88 -7.58 25.00
CA GLU A 42 -1.18 -8.57 25.83
C GLU A 42 -1.67 -10.00 25.58
N ALA A 43 -2.97 -10.17 25.33
CA ALA A 43 -3.55 -11.46 24.93
C ALA A 43 -3.01 -11.96 23.59
N SER A 44 -2.80 -11.07 22.62
CA SER A 44 -2.19 -11.39 21.33
C SER A 44 -0.74 -11.81 21.49
N TYR A 45 0.04 -11.09 22.29
CA TYR A 45 1.43 -11.43 22.60
C TYR A 45 1.57 -12.80 23.25
N GLU A 46 0.76 -13.10 24.27
CA GLU A 46 0.78 -14.39 24.95
C GLU A 46 0.38 -15.55 24.03
N SER A 47 -0.66 -15.35 23.21
CA SER A 47 -1.11 -16.38 22.28
C SER A 47 -0.10 -16.64 21.17
N PHE A 48 0.49 -15.58 20.62
CA PHE A 48 1.59 -15.66 19.67
C PHE A 48 2.78 -16.44 20.23
N GLN A 49 3.19 -16.12 21.47
CA GLN A 49 4.31 -16.78 22.14
C GLN A 49 4.10 -18.30 22.26
N LYS A 50 2.87 -18.73 22.54
CA LYS A 50 2.49 -20.15 22.70
C LYS A 50 2.21 -20.87 21.38
N SER A 51 2.03 -20.15 20.28
CA SER A 51 1.64 -20.70 18.97
C SER A 51 2.72 -20.49 17.92
N VAL A 52 2.62 -19.42 17.11
CA VAL A 52 3.49 -19.15 15.96
C VAL A 52 4.95 -19.01 16.39
N TYR A 53 5.22 -18.31 17.49
CA TYR A 53 6.58 -18.10 17.99
C TYR A 53 7.30 -19.42 18.31
N SER A 54 6.58 -20.40 18.88
CA SER A 54 7.16 -21.71 19.19
C SER A 54 7.66 -22.42 17.92
N ILE A 55 6.90 -22.31 16.82
CA ILE A 55 7.26 -22.89 15.53
C ILE A 55 8.43 -22.14 14.90
N THR A 56 8.37 -20.81 14.82
CA THR A 56 9.42 -20.00 14.18
C THR A 56 10.74 -20.09 14.94
N ARG A 57 10.69 -20.11 16.28
CA ARG A 57 11.88 -20.26 17.11
C ARG A 57 12.50 -21.65 17.01
N SER A 58 11.71 -22.70 16.82
CA SER A 58 12.24 -24.07 16.69
C SER A 58 12.85 -24.33 15.31
N ASN A 59 12.23 -23.80 14.25
CA ASN A 59 12.53 -24.22 12.88
C ASN A 59 13.16 -23.13 12.00
N CYS A 60 13.02 -21.84 12.35
CA CYS A 60 13.43 -20.72 11.52
C CYS A 60 14.57 -19.87 12.13
N ILE A 61 14.93 -20.15 13.39
CA ILE A 61 15.90 -19.38 14.19
C ILE A 61 17.28 -19.22 13.55
N SER A 62 17.74 -20.22 12.81
CA SER A 62 19.09 -20.23 12.20
C SER A 62 19.31 -19.06 11.25
N CYS A 63 18.23 -18.50 10.67
CA CYS A 63 18.29 -17.33 9.80
C CYS A 63 17.47 -16.16 10.36
N HIS A 64 16.30 -16.41 10.93
CA HIS A 64 15.33 -15.36 11.29
C HIS A 64 15.46 -14.83 12.72
N SER A 65 16.56 -15.11 13.41
CA SER A 65 16.90 -14.51 14.71
C SER A 65 17.44 -13.09 14.57
N THR A 66 18.21 -12.82 13.52
CA THR A 66 18.85 -11.51 13.28
C THR A 66 18.72 -11.02 11.83
N ILE A 67 18.24 -11.87 10.91
CA ILE A 67 18.02 -11.51 9.49
C ILE A 67 16.54 -11.24 9.24
N GLN A 68 16.24 -10.16 8.53
CA GLN A 68 14.88 -9.77 8.20
C GLN A 68 14.19 -10.78 7.25
N PRO A 69 12.89 -11.08 7.46
CA PRO A 69 12.08 -10.69 8.62
C PRO A 69 12.50 -11.44 9.89
N MET A 70 12.70 -10.75 11.02
CA MET A 70 13.18 -11.36 12.28
C MET A 70 12.04 -12.01 13.10
N HIS A 71 11.23 -12.86 12.45
CA HIS A 71 10.09 -13.54 13.07
C HIS A 71 10.46 -14.69 14.02
N ALA A 72 11.76 -14.95 14.16
CA ALA A 72 12.32 -15.87 15.14
C ALA A 72 13.32 -15.17 16.08
N SER A 73 13.14 -13.86 16.31
CA SER A 73 13.93 -13.06 17.27
C SER A 73 13.94 -13.68 18.67
N ASP A 74 14.97 -13.35 19.46
CA ASP A 74 15.07 -13.70 20.87
C ASP A 74 13.96 -13.04 21.71
N ASP A 75 13.43 -11.90 21.26
CA ASP A 75 12.25 -11.27 21.83
C ASP A 75 10.99 -11.65 21.04
N TYR A 76 10.06 -12.34 21.69
CA TYR A 76 8.81 -12.75 21.09
C TYR A 76 7.88 -11.58 20.77
N ARG A 77 7.98 -10.45 21.49
CA ARG A 77 7.21 -9.24 21.16
C ARG A 77 7.73 -8.58 19.89
N GLU A 78 9.04 -8.58 19.70
CA GLU A 78 9.66 -8.12 18.45
C GLU A 78 9.24 -9.01 17.27
N ALA A 79 9.34 -10.33 17.43
CA ALA A 79 8.93 -11.29 16.41
C ALA A 79 7.43 -11.19 16.05
N HIS A 80 6.56 -11.00 17.06
CA HIS A 80 5.13 -10.73 16.88
C HIS A 80 4.92 -9.49 16.01
N ASP A 81 5.47 -8.37 16.45
CA ASP A 81 5.25 -7.08 15.82
C ASP A 81 5.87 -7.02 14.42
N ILE A 82 6.95 -7.74 14.13
CA ILE A 82 7.48 -7.90 12.77
C ILE A 82 6.49 -8.63 11.88
N LEU A 83 5.88 -9.73 12.36
CA LEU A 83 4.92 -10.49 11.57
C LEU A 83 3.65 -9.69 11.29
N VAL A 84 3.17 -8.91 12.27
CA VAL A 84 1.99 -8.04 12.14
C VAL A 84 2.32 -6.82 11.28
N SER A 85 3.32 -6.02 11.65
CA SER A 85 3.67 -4.76 10.97
C SER A 85 4.13 -4.95 9.52
N GLN A 86 4.81 -6.07 9.21
CA GLN A 86 5.24 -6.39 7.85
C GLN A 86 4.22 -7.25 7.08
N LYS A 87 3.03 -7.43 7.65
CA LYS A 87 1.90 -8.19 7.07
C LYS A 87 2.33 -9.57 6.56
N LYS A 88 3.07 -10.32 7.38
CA LYS A 88 3.48 -11.70 7.06
C LYS A 88 2.41 -12.73 7.42
N VAL A 89 1.43 -12.30 8.21
CA VAL A 89 0.23 -13.04 8.58
C VAL A 89 -1.00 -12.28 8.07
N ASN A 90 -1.93 -13.00 7.48
CA ASN A 90 -3.25 -12.52 7.05
C ASN A 90 -4.29 -13.23 7.92
N PHE A 91 -4.93 -12.52 8.84
CA PHE A 91 -5.90 -13.12 9.76
C PHE A 91 -7.28 -13.33 9.11
N GLU A 92 -7.61 -12.61 8.03
CA GLU A 92 -8.84 -12.81 7.26
C GLU A 92 -8.77 -14.03 6.33
N ASN A 93 -7.58 -14.30 5.77
CA ASN A 93 -7.29 -15.50 5.00
C ASN A 93 -5.95 -16.10 5.43
N ILE A 94 -6.01 -16.93 6.46
CA ILE A 94 -4.84 -17.55 7.11
C ILE A 94 -3.99 -18.34 6.12
N SER A 95 -4.63 -19.06 5.19
CA SER A 95 -3.92 -19.85 4.18
C SER A 95 -3.11 -19.00 3.18
N ALA A 96 -3.51 -17.75 2.98
CA ALA A 96 -2.80 -16.77 2.15
C ALA A 96 -1.69 -16.02 2.92
N SER A 97 -1.49 -16.30 4.22
CA SER A 97 -0.39 -15.72 5.00
C SER A 97 0.95 -15.99 4.35
N ARG A 98 1.83 -14.98 4.27
CA ARG A 98 3.15 -15.11 3.62
C ARG A 98 3.99 -16.21 4.26
N ILE A 99 3.94 -16.33 5.59
CA ILE A 99 4.68 -17.34 6.33
C ILE A 99 4.20 -18.77 6.03
N VAL A 100 2.91 -18.94 5.73
CA VAL A 100 2.30 -20.22 5.30
C VAL A 100 2.66 -20.52 3.85
N ALA A 101 2.49 -19.55 2.94
CA ALA A 101 2.79 -19.70 1.53
C ALA A 101 4.27 -20.01 1.27
N LYS A 102 5.18 -19.47 2.10
CA LYS A 102 6.61 -19.81 2.04
C LYS A 102 6.89 -21.30 2.30
N LEU A 103 6.14 -21.93 3.20
CA LEU A 103 6.25 -23.36 3.46
C LEU A 103 5.56 -24.18 2.36
N ARG A 104 4.29 -23.89 2.07
CA ARG A 104 3.47 -24.69 1.14
C ARG A 104 3.87 -24.54 -0.34
N GLY A 105 4.01 -23.30 -0.80
CA GLY A 105 4.16 -22.98 -2.22
C GLY A 105 5.60 -22.81 -2.68
N GLU A 106 6.51 -22.49 -1.76
CA GLU A 106 7.91 -22.18 -2.09
C GLU A 106 8.92 -23.16 -1.46
N ASN A 107 8.45 -24.16 -0.70
CA ASN A 107 9.28 -25.19 -0.07
C ASN A 107 10.47 -24.62 0.73
N HIS A 108 10.25 -23.50 1.42
CA HIS A 108 11.32 -22.79 2.12
C HIS A 108 11.70 -23.48 3.43
N ASN A 109 12.80 -24.25 3.42
CA ASN A 109 13.44 -24.86 4.59
C ASN A 109 12.46 -25.60 5.54
N CYS A 110 11.56 -26.39 4.97
CA CYS A 110 10.67 -27.26 5.72
C CYS A 110 11.46 -28.22 6.60
N TRP A 111 11.04 -28.42 7.85
CA TRP A 111 11.68 -29.34 8.79
C TRP A 111 11.17 -30.78 8.68
N SER A 112 10.13 -30.99 7.88
CA SER A 112 9.55 -32.28 7.52
C SER A 112 8.78 -32.15 6.19
N ASP A 113 7.60 -32.74 6.04
CA ASP A 113 6.71 -32.52 4.89
C ASP A 113 6.20 -31.07 4.84
N CYS A 114 6.43 -30.39 3.72
CA CYS A 114 6.12 -28.96 3.58
C CYS A 114 4.62 -28.64 3.71
N GLU A 115 3.75 -29.53 3.25
CA GLU A 115 2.30 -29.36 3.36
C GLU A 115 1.87 -29.50 4.83
N ALA A 116 2.35 -30.54 5.52
CA ALA A 116 2.09 -30.74 6.96
C ALA A 116 2.63 -29.59 7.82
N ASN A 117 3.81 -29.06 7.49
CA ASN A 117 4.43 -27.93 8.19
C ASN A 117 3.64 -26.62 7.96
N ALA A 118 3.19 -26.37 6.74
CA ALA A 118 2.33 -25.24 6.43
C ALA A 118 1.01 -25.33 7.19
N GLN A 119 0.38 -26.51 7.25
CA GLN A 119 -0.83 -26.73 8.04
C GLN A 119 -0.59 -26.52 9.54
N ALA A 120 0.57 -26.92 10.07
CA ALA A 120 0.92 -26.64 11.46
C ALA A 120 1.04 -25.13 11.73
N MET A 121 1.61 -24.37 10.79
CA MET A 121 1.68 -22.91 10.87
C MET A 121 0.30 -22.26 10.76
N GLU A 122 -0.58 -22.73 9.88
CA GLU A 122 -1.96 -22.26 9.77
C GLU A 122 -2.72 -22.44 11.08
N ARG A 123 -2.70 -23.64 11.68
CA ARG A 123 -3.35 -23.90 12.97
C ARG A 123 -2.79 -23.02 14.09
N ALA A 124 -1.49 -22.73 14.07
CA ALA A 124 -0.88 -21.82 15.02
C ALA A 124 -1.40 -20.38 14.86
N ILE A 125 -1.55 -19.91 13.61
CA ILE A 125 -2.14 -18.60 13.30
C ILE A 125 -3.63 -18.57 13.67
N GLU A 126 -4.39 -19.64 13.46
CA GLU A 126 -5.79 -19.76 13.90
C GLU A 126 -5.92 -19.60 15.42
N SER A 127 -5.05 -20.28 16.18
CA SER A 127 -5.01 -20.13 17.64
C SER A 127 -4.65 -18.70 18.06
N TRP A 128 -3.73 -18.06 17.34
CA TRP A 128 -3.37 -16.67 17.58
C TRP A 128 -4.54 -15.72 17.27
N LYS A 129 -5.22 -15.90 16.14
CA LYS A 129 -6.41 -15.13 15.76
C LYS A 129 -7.51 -15.22 16.81
N ALA A 130 -7.81 -16.42 17.30
CA ALA A 130 -8.87 -16.61 18.29
C ALA A 130 -8.64 -15.76 19.56
N ALA A 131 -7.38 -15.60 20.00
CA ALA A 131 -7.05 -14.74 21.13
C ALA A 131 -7.19 -13.24 20.83
N ARG A 132 -6.89 -12.81 19.59
CA ARG A 132 -7.09 -11.44 19.10
C ARG A 132 -8.58 -11.08 19.03
N ASP A 133 -9.39 -11.99 18.52
CA ASP A 133 -10.84 -11.80 18.39
C ASP A 133 -11.50 -11.65 19.77
N VAL A 134 -11.03 -12.41 20.78
CA VAL A 134 -11.52 -12.31 22.18
C VAL A 134 -11.11 -11.00 22.86
N SER A 135 -9.92 -10.46 22.56
CA SER A 135 -9.48 -9.18 23.13
C SER A 135 -10.11 -7.96 22.44
N GLY A 136 -10.99 -8.17 21.46
CA GLY A 136 -11.57 -7.09 20.64
C GLY A 136 -10.50 -6.39 19.79
N GLU A 137 -9.38 -7.06 19.55
CA GLU A 137 -8.31 -6.57 18.69
C GLU A 137 -8.74 -6.77 17.24
N VAL A 138 -9.44 -5.76 16.72
CA VAL A 138 -9.71 -5.66 15.29
C VAL A 138 -8.37 -5.39 14.62
N ASP A 139 -8.07 -6.11 13.55
CA ASP A 139 -7.05 -5.66 12.61
C ASP A 139 -7.51 -4.29 12.13
N ASN A 140 -6.98 -3.23 12.74
CA ASN A 140 -7.08 -1.89 12.17
C ASN A 140 -6.30 -1.95 10.87
N GLU A 141 -6.99 -2.36 9.81
CA GLU A 141 -6.58 -2.40 8.40
C GLU A 141 -6.21 -1.01 7.84
N GLY A 142 -6.05 0.01 8.69
CA GLY A 142 -5.55 1.33 8.34
C GLY A 142 -4.10 1.55 8.82
N PRO A 143 -3.18 2.09 8.00
CA PRO A 143 -1.98 2.72 8.53
C PRO A 143 -2.39 3.78 9.57
N SER A 144 -1.61 3.92 10.65
CA SER A 144 -1.71 4.93 11.71
C SER A 144 -2.66 6.10 11.40
N ASP A 145 -3.63 6.37 12.28
CA ASP A 145 -4.73 7.37 12.21
C ASP A 145 -4.41 8.82 11.76
N LEU A 146 -3.19 9.09 11.30
CA LEU A 146 -2.75 10.30 10.63
C LEU A 146 -2.76 10.22 9.09
N ALA A 147 -2.98 9.04 8.49
CA ALA A 147 -2.98 8.90 7.04
C ALA A 147 -4.23 9.56 6.40
N ILE A 148 -4.02 10.43 5.41
CA ILE A 148 -5.09 11.11 4.67
C ILE A 148 -5.49 10.24 3.49
N TYR A 149 -6.78 9.99 3.29
CA TYR A 149 -7.25 9.08 2.23
C TYR A 149 -8.03 9.81 1.13
N THR A 150 -7.98 9.27 -0.09
CA THR A 150 -8.96 9.57 -1.14
C THR A 150 -10.26 8.82 -0.90
N SER A 151 -11.32 9.20 -1.63
CA SER A 151 -12.44 8.30 -1.87
C SER A 151 -11.98 7.02 -2.58
N GLU A 152 -12.76 5.96 -2.46
CA GLU A 152 -12.59 4.74 -3.25
C GLU A 152 -13.27 4.93 -4.61
N THR A 153 -12.68 4.36 -5.67
CA THR A 153 -13.26 4.37 -7.02
C THR A 153 -14.45 3.41 -7.13
N ASP A 154 -15.13 3.50 -8.26
CA ASP A 154 -15.91 2.37 -8.74
C ASP A 154 -15.02 1.20 -9.18
N THR A 155 -15.62 0.06 -9.53
CA THR A 155 -14.85 -1.06 -10.09
C THR A 155 -14.15 -0.57 -11.35
N LEU A 156 -12.92 -1.01 -11.59
CA LEU A 156 -12.14 -0.50 -12.71
C LEU A 156 -12.83 -0.69 -14.07
N GLU A 157 -13.61 -1.76 -14.24
CA GLU A 157 -14.46 -1.96 -15.43
C GLU A 157 -15.45 -0.80 -15.66
N MET A 158 -16.12 -0.31 -14.61
CA MET A 158 -17.04 0.83 -14.71
C MET A 158 -16.28 2.12 -15.01
N GLU A 159 -15.13 2.33 -14.38
CA GLU A 159 -14.28 3.50 -14.65
C GLU A 159 -13.79 3.52 -16.11
N PHE A 160 -13.50 2.35 -16.69
CA PHE A 160 -13.20 2.23 -18.12
C PHE A 160 -14.41 2.58 -18.99
N VAL A 161 -15.61 2.13 -18.61
CA VAL A 161 -16.85 2.43 -19.33
C VAL A 161 -17.14 3.93 -19.34
N ASP A 162 -17.07 4.59 -18.19
CA ASP A 162 -17.36 6.01 -18.06
C ASP A 162 -16.35 6.89 -18.83
N ALA A 163 -15.11 6.44 -18.95
CA ALA A 163 -14.09 7.08 -19.76
C ALA A 163 -14.24 6.84 -21.28
N GLY A 164 -15.25 6.08 -21.72
CA GLY A 164 -15.41 5.68 -23.12
C GLY A 164 -14.34 4.68 -23.60
N ASN A 165 -13.58 4.11 -22.67
CA ASN A 165 -12.49 3.17 -22.89
C ASN A 165 -12.87 1.74 -22.45
N ALA A 166 -14.17 1.44 -22.44
CA ALA A 166 -14.71 0.17 -21.98
C ALA A 166 -13.94 -1.00 -22.62
N PRO A 167 -13.41 -1.96 -21.83
CA PRO A 167 -13.17 -3.28 -22.36
C PRO A 167 -14.46 -3.79 -22.95
N SER A 168 -14.53 -3.86 -24.30
CA SER A 168 -15.59 -4.64 -24.89
C SER A 168 -15.45 -6.03 -24.29
N SER A 169 -16.54 -6.55 -23.72
CA SER A 169 -16.59 -7.76 -22.88
C SER A 169 -16.06 -9.04 -23.54
N ASN A 170 -15.55 -8.91 -24.77
CA ASN A 170 -15.11 -9.91 -25.71
C ASN A 170 -13.68 -9.62 -26.25
N THR A 171 -12.94 -8.68 -25.66
CA THR A 171 -11.61 -8.24 -26.12
C THR A 171 -10.57 -8.29 -25.01
N VAL A 172 -9.37 -8.77 -25.33
CA VAL A 172 -8.24 -8.94 -24.41
C VAL A 172 -6.99 -8.33 -25.04
N LYS A 173 -6.34 -7.38 -24.35
CA LYS A 173 -5.04 -6.85 -24.77
C LYS A 173 -3.92 -7.66 -24.12
N ILE A 174 -2.86 -7.89 -24.87
CA ILE A 174 -1.64 -8.55 -24.43
C ILE A 174 -0.49 -7.58 -24.69
N ASN A 175 0.14 -7.09 -23.61
CA ASN A 175 1.31 -6.23 -23.70
C ASN A 175 2.58 -7.08 -23.79
N VAL A 176 3.46 -6.75 -24.73
CA VAL A 176 4.68 -7.55 -24.96
C VAL A 176 5.77 -7.32 -23.90
N GLU A 177 5.67 -6.23 -23.13
CA GLU A 177 6.60 -5.90 -22.05
C GLU A 177 6.60 -6.97 -20.93
N ALA A 178 5.48 -7.68 -20.77
CA ALA A 178 5.32 -8.80 -19.82
C ALA A 178 5.76 -10.16 -20.39
N ALA A 179 6.27 -10.23 -21.63
CA ALA A 179 6.60 -11.50 -22.26
C ALA A 179 7.79 -12.20 -21.61
N MET A 180 7.64 -13.51 -21.36
CA MET A 180 8.76 -14.39 -21.08
C MET A 180 9.51 -14.63 -22.38
N ARG A 181 10.79 -14.25 -22.44
CA ARG A 181 11.59 -14.28 -23.67
C ARG A 181 12.66 -15.36 -23.60
N GLN A 182 12.87 -16.03 -24.72
CA GLN A 182 14.02 -16.88 -24.98
C GLN A 182 14.86 -16.24 -26.09
N ALA A 183 16.16 -16.11 -25.84
CA ALA A 183 17.11 -15.60 -26.82
C ALA A 183 17.00 -16.37 -28.16
N PRO A 184 17.24 -15.70 -29.30
CA PRO A 184 17.65 -14.29 -29.46
C PRO A 184 16.52 -13.25 -29.39
N MET A 185 15.30 -13.59 -28.96
CA MET A 185 14.22 -12.60 -28.81
C MET A 185 14.53 -11.60 -27.69
N VAL A 186 14.48 -10.31 -28.00
CA VAL A 186 14.76 -9.21 -27.07
C VAL A 186 13.59 -8.25 -26.98
N LEU A 187 13.54 -7.48 -25.88
CA LEU A 187 12.61 -6.37 -25.72
C LEU A 187 13.42 -5.08 -25.86
N VAL A 188 13.05 -4.24 -26.81
CA VAL A 188 13.70 -2.95 -27.07
C VAL A 188 12.79 -1.84 -26.59
N ASN A 189 13.31 -0.96 -25.73
CA ASN A 189 12.60 0.24 -25.29
C ASN A 189 12.91 1.39 -26.26
N SER A 190 11.91 1.90 -26.97
CA SER A 190 12.03 3.09 -27.83
C SER A 190 11.09 4.22 -27.36
N GLY A 191 11.22 5.40 -27.98
CA GLY A 191 10.31 6.53 -27.73
C GLY A 191 8.84 6.21 -28.06
N ASP A 192 8.61 5.29 -29.00
CA ASP A 192 7.28 4.85 -29.44
C ASP A 192 6.71 3.72 -28.58
N GLY A 193 7.41 3.29 -27.53
CA GLY A 193 7.02 2.21 -26.62
C GLY A 193 7.80 0.91 -26.81
N PRO A 194 7.79 0.01 -25.82
CA PRO A 194 8.56 -1.23 -25.83
C PRO A 194 8.04 -2.21 -26.91
N TYR A 195 8.95 -2.84 -27.65
CA TYR A 195 8.61 -3.86 -28.65
C TYR A 195 9.53 -5.08 -28.57
N LEU A 196 8.98 -6.23 -28.97
CA LEU A 196 9.73 -7.46 -29.21
C LEU A 196 10.32 -7.45 -30.61
N THR A 197 11.56 -7.92 -30.73
CA THR A 197 12.27 -8.13 -32.01
C THR A 197 13.37 -9.16 -31.79
N VAL A 198 13.89 -9.71 -32.89
CA VAL A 198 15.25 -10.23 -32.94
C VAL A 198 16.12 -9.18 -33.63
N GLU A 199 17.36 -8.98 -33.17
CA GLU A 199 18.26 -7.98 -33.77
C GLU A 199 18.42 -8.22 -35.28
N ASN A 200 18.27 -7.15 -36.08
CA ASN A 200 18.35 -7.18 -37.53
C ASN A 200 19.83 -7.17 -37.98
N ASN A 201 20.50 -8.30 -37.81
CA ASN A 201 21.90 -8.47 -38.20
C ASN A 201 22.20 -9.85 -38.80
N LEU A 202 21.18 -10.69 -38.98
CA LEU A 202 21.34 -12.07 -39.43
C LEU A 202 20.75 -12.31 -40.83
N ASN A 203 19.84 -11.46 -41.34
CA ASN A 203 19.10 -11.66 -42.60
C ASN A 203 18.58 -13.11 -42.73
N ASN A 204 18.11 -13.67 -41.62
CA ASN A 204 17.86 -15.10 -41.49
C ASN A 204 16.35 -15.33 -41.41
N THR A 205 15.79 -15.95 -42.45
CA THR A 205 14.48 -16.59 -42.38
C THR A 205 14.61 -17.99 -41.80
N LEU A 206 14.17 -18.19 -40.56
CA LEU A 206 14.19 -19.47 -39.87
C LEU A 206 12.93 -20.30 -40.14
N ALA A 207 13.07 -21.62 -40.07
CA ALA A 207 11.94 -22.55 -40.12
C ALA A 207 11.23 -22.62 -38.76
N ASN A 208 9.95 -23.01 -38.75
CA ASN A 208 9.14 -23.10 -37.53
C ASN A 208 9.72 -24.06 -36.47
N ASN A 209 10.49 -25.07 -36.87
CA ASN A 209 11.10 -26.04 -35.96
C ASN A 209 12.57 -25.71 -35.61
N ASP A 210 13.09 -24.55 -36.02
CA ASP A 210 14.50 -24.19 -35.82
C ASP A 210 14.78 -23.90 -34.34
N GLN A 211 15.66 -24.68 -33.71
CA GLN A 211 15.94 -24.59 -32.28
C GLN A 211 16.64 -23.28 -31.85
N ASN A 212 17.22 -22.54 -32.81
CA ASN A 212 17.90 -21.27 -32.56
C ASN A 212 16.96 -20.05 -32.66
N ALA A 213 15.69 -20.26 -33.02
CA ALA A 213 14.72 -19.19 -33.15
C ALA A 213 14.43 -18.51 -31.80
N GLY A 214 14.39 -17.18 -31.79
CA GLY A 214 13.98 -16.40 -30.62
C GLY A 214 12.51 -16.64 -30.31
N LEU A 215 12.17 -16.78 -29.02
CA LEU A 215 10.79 -17.03 -28.59
C LEU A 215 10.31 -15.96 -27.60
N ALA A 216 9.02 -15.65 -27.65
CA ALA A 216 8.33 -14.90 -26.62
C ALA A 216 7.00 -15.57 -26.27
N PHE A 217 6.71 -15.68 -24.97
CA PHE A 217 5.51 -16.30 -24.44
C PHE A 217 4.74 -15.28 -23.62
N MET A 218 3.44 -15.16 -23.89
CA MET A 218 2.53 -14.26 -23.18
C MET A 218 1.25 -15.01 -22.79
N ASN A 219 0.88 -14.97 -21.52
CA ASN A 219 -0.33 -15.64 -21.05
C ASN A 219 -1.54 -14.70 -21.09
N PHE A 220 -2.71 -15.25 -21.43
CA PHE A 220 -3.96 -14.52 -21.46
C PHE A 220 -5.15 -15.44 -21.15
N LYS A 221 -6.28 -14.85 -20.78
CA LYS A 221 -7.58 -15.52 -20.62
C LYS A 221 -8.61 -14.78 -21.44
N VAL A 222 -9.60 -15.49 -21.96
CA VAL A 222 -10.75 -14.88 -22.62
C VAL A 222 -11.97 -14.81 -21.70
N PRO A 223 -12.77 -13.74 -21.79
CA PRO A 223 -13.94 -13.55 -20.94
C PRO A 223 -15.14 -14.41 -21.38
N THR A 224 -15.26 -14.71 -22.68
CA THR A 224 -16.37 -15.48 -23.25
C THR A 224 -15.85 -16.63 -24.11
N SER A 225 -16.66 -17.68 -24.26
CA SER A 225 -16.35 -18.78 -25.17
C SER A 225 -16.81 -18.40 -26.57
N GLY A 226 -15.96 -18.59 -27.59
CA GLY A 226 -16.34 -18.23 -28.95
C GLY A 226 -15.17 -18.24 -29.94
N ALA A 227 -15.43 -17.72 -31.14
CA ALA A 227 -14.43 -17.54 -32.18
C ALA A 227 -13.70 -16.21 -32.00
N TYR A 228 -12.38 -16.27 -31.93
CA TYR A 228 -11.50 -15.13 -31.70
C TYR A 228 -10.56 -14.92 -32.89
N ARG A 229 -10.25 -13.64 -33.13
CA ARG A 229 -9.20 -13.16 -34.06
C ARG A 229 -8.15 -12.40 -33.28
N ILE A 230 -6.96 -12.24 -33.88
CA ILE A 230 -5.86 -11.47 -33.29
C ILE A 230 -5.55 -10.25 -34.15
N TRP A 231 -5.41 -9.10 -33.50
CA TRP A 231 -4.76 -7.92 -34.05
C TRP A 231 -3.39 -7.75 -33.40
N GLY A 232 -2.39 -7.31 -34.16
CA GLY A 232 -1.07 -6.97 -33.65
C GLY A 232 -0.73 -5.52 -33.96
N LEU A 233 -0.16 -4.80 -32.99
CA LEU A 233 0.54 -3.55 -33.23
C LEU A 233 1.97 -3.90 -33.66
N VAL A 234 2.20 -3.93 -34.96
CA VAL A 234 3.41 -4.51 -35.57
C VAL A 234 4.09 -3.51 -36.48
N GLN A 235 5.40 -3.70 -36.66
CA GLN A 235 6.18 -2.97 -37.64
C GLN A 235 7.11 -3.96 -38.35
N GLY A 236 7.03 -4.02 -39.67
CA GLY A 236 8.02 -4.71 -40.50
C GLY A 236 8.92 -3.69 -41.17
N PRO A 237 10.20 -3.50 -40.76
CA PRO A 237 11.05 -2.48 -41.37
C PRO A 237 11.27 -2.68 -42.88
N THR A 238 11.30 -3.94 -43.33
CA THR A 238 11.44 -4.33 -44.74
C THR A 238 10.54 -5.53 -45.03
N ASP A 239 10.34 -5.88 -46.30
CA ASP A 239 9.60 -7.09 -46.70
C ASP A 239 10.34 -8.41 -46.34
N GLN A 240 11.56 -8.31 -45.80
CA GLN A 240 12.33 -9.46 -45.28
C GLN A 240 12.35 -9.49 -43.75
N ASP A 241 11.74 -8.49 -43.10
CA ASP A 241 11.70 -8.29 -41.65
C ASP A 241 10.25 -8.09 -41.18
N ASN A 242 9.29 -8.83 -41.74
CA ASN A 242 7.86 -8.50 -41.58
C ASN A 242 6.98 -9.69 -41.16
N SER A 243 7.60 -10.73 -40.58
CA SER A 243 6.84 -11.91 -40.19
C SER A 243 7.36 -12.64 -38.95
N PHE A 244 6.43 -13.32 -38.28
CA PHE A 244 6.69 -14.24 -37.18
C PHE A 244 5.93 -15.54 -37.37
N PHE A 245 6.36 -16.58 -36.66
CA PHE A 245 5.50 -17.71 -36.36
C PHE A 245 4.69 -17.43 -35.11
N MET A 246 3.40 -17.74 -35.15
CA MET A 246 2.49 -17.58 -34.02
C MET A 246 1.81 -18.90 -33.68
N THR A 247 1.81 -19.27 -32.40
CA THR A 247 1.10 -20.44 -31.87
C THR A 247 0.29 -20.04 -30.63
N VAL A 248 -0.91 -20.60 -30.46
CA VAL A 248 -1.69 -20.44 -29.22
C VAL A 248 -1.98 -21.80 -28.62
N ARG A 249 -1.64 -21.97 -27.33
CA ARG A 249 -1.75 -23.24 -26.59
C ARG A 249 -2.56 -23.04 -25.32
N ASP A 250 -3.33 -24.06 -24.94
CA ASP A 250 -3.88 -24.17 -23.57
C ASP A 250 -2.73 -24.47 -22.61
N THR A 251 -2.58 -23.66 -21.55
CA THR A 251 -1.49 -23.83 -20.57
C THR A 251 -1.58 -25.15 -19.81
N LYS A 252 -2.79 -25.66 -19.58
CA LYS A 252 -3.05 -26.93 -18.87
C LYS A 252 -3.01 -28.13 -19.80
N ARG A 253 -3.13 -27.91 -21.11
CA ARG A 253 -3.10 -28.96 -22.15
C ARG A 253 -2.19 -28.56 -23.32
N PRO A 254 -0.87 -28.42 -23.10
CA PRO A 254 0.06 -27.90 -24.11
C PRO A 254 0.18 -28.78 -25.38
N THR A 255 -0.25 -30.05 -25.31
CA THR A 255 -0.32 -30.99 -26.43
C THR A 255 -1.60 -30.85 -27.27
N SER A 256 -2.64 -30.16 -26.78
CA SER A 256 -3.81 -29.81 -27.60
C SER A 256 -3.53 -28.51 -28.35
N VAL A 257 -3.12 -28.65 -29.61
CA VAL A 257 -2.84 -27.52 -30.51
C VAL A 257 -4.16 -26.92 -30.98
N LEU A 258 -4.61 -25.84 -30.33
CA LEU A 258 -5.88 -25.17 -30.64
C LEU A 258 -5.73 -24.12 -31.77
N LEU A 259 -4.55 -23.51 -31.89
CA LEU A 259 -4.07 -22.88 -33.11
C LEU A 259 -2.73 -23.52 -33.47
N SER A 260 -2.67 -24.26 -34.58
CA SER A 260 -1.38 -24.74 -35.09
C SER A 260 -0.55 -23.56 -35.60
N THR A 261 0.77 -23.70 -35.56
CA THR A 261 1.67 -22.59 -35.91
C THR A 261 1.28 -21.98 -37.25
N ARG A 262 1.10 -20.65 -37.27
CA ARG A 262 0.80 -19.89 -38.47
C ARG A 262 1.95 -18.96 -38.79
N ASN A 263 2.26 -18.83 -40.08
CA ASN A 263 3.02 -17.70 -40.56
C ASN A 263 2.12 -16.47 -40.46
N VAL A 264 2.57 -15.47 -39.71
CA VAL A 264 1.90 -14.18 -39.60
C VAL A 264 2.80 -13.15 -40.26
N GLU A 265 2.40 -12.73 -41.45
CA GLU A 265 3.07 -11.73 -42.26
C GLU A 265 2.25 -10.44 -42.28
N PHE A 266 2.94 -9.30 -42.28
CA PHE A 266 2.33 -7.97 -42.31
C PHE A 266 3.11 -7.07 -43.28
N PRO A 267 2.51 -6.00 -43.86
CA PRO A 267 3.22 -5.16 -44.81
C PRO A 267 4.41 -4.42 -44.19
N ALA A 268 5.46 -4.19 -44.98
CA ALA A 268 6.58 -3.37 -44.55
C ALA A 268 6.18 -1.90 -44.37
N GLY A 269 6.82 -1.21 -43.42
CA GLY A 269 6.51 0.16 -43.05
C GLY A 269 7.47 0.77 -42.02
N SER A 270 7.49 2.10 -41.98
CA SER A 270 8.38 2.88 -41.10
C SER A 270 7.85 3.11 -39.69
N ARG A 271 6.60 2.71 -39.39
CA ARG A 271 5.94 2.91 -38.11
C ARG A 271 5.20 1.66 -37.65
N PHE A 272 4.88 1.59 -36.36
CA PHE A 272 3.96 0.60 -35.83
C PHE A 272 2.54 0.87 -36.29
N GLU A 273 1.85 -0.18 -36.74
CA GLU A 273 0.47 -0.09 -37.19
C GLU A 273 -0.33 -1.29 -36.69
N TRP A 274 -1.60 -1.06 -36.35
CA TRP A 274 -2.52 -2.12 -36.01
C TRP A 274 -2.90 -2.92 -37.25
N ARG A 275 -2.57 -4.21 -37.26
CA ARG A 275 -2.89 -5.14 -38.35
C ARG A 275 -3.71 -6.29 -37.80
N GLN A 276 -4.84 -6.60 -38.44
CA GLN A 276 -5.51 -7.86 -38.20
C GLN A 276 -4.64 -8.97 -38.76
N LEU A 277 -4.23 -9.90 -37.91
CA LEU A 277 -3.40 -11.02 -38.27
C LEU A 277 -4.29 -12.10 -38.87
N ASN A 278 -3.81 -12.83 -39.87
CA ASN A 278 -4.59 -13.87 -40.56
C ASN A 278 -4.68 -15.17 -39.73
N VAL A 279 -5.24 -15.04 -38.52
CA VAL A 279 -5.40 -16.11 -37.54
C VAL A 279 -6.79 -16.06 -36.93
N SER A 280 -7.42 -17.22 -36.80
CA SER A 280 -8.69 -17.39 -36.10
C SER A 280 -8.68 -18.70 -35.31
N MET A 281 -9.33 -18.70 -34.15
CA MET A 281 -9.33 -19.82 -33.22
C MET A 281 -10.57 -19.78 -32.33
N ASN A 282 -11.02 -20.95 -31.88
CA ASN A 282 -12.07 -21.03 -30.87
C ASN A 282 -11.45 -21.13 -29.48
N LEU A 283 -11.84 -20.22 -28.59
CA LEU A 283 -11.36 -20.16 -27.21
C LEU A 283 -12.52 -20.33 -26.24
N VAL A 284 -12.21 -20.81 -25.04
CA VAL A 284 -13.17 -21.11 -23.98
C VAL A 284 -12.95 -20.15 -22.81
N ALA A 285 -14.04 -19.56 -22.33
CA ALA A 285 -14.03 -18.64 -21.19
C ALA A 285 -13.30 -19.22 -19.98
N GLY A 286 -12.49 -18.40 -19.32
CA GLY A 286 -11.76 -18.79 -18.10
C GLY A 286 -10.59 -19.75 -18.30
N THR A 287 -10.37 -20.25 -19.53
CA THR A 287 -9.19 -21.05 -19.87
C THR A 287 -8.00 -20.12 -20.07
N GLU A 288 -6.85 -20.50 -19.49
CA GLU A 288 -5.60 -19.78 -19.67
C GLU A 288 -4.86 -20.31 -20.89
N TYR A 289 -4.44 -19.38 -21.73
CA TYR A 289 -3.75 -19.65 -22.98
C TYR A 289 -2.39 -18.96 -22.97
N THR A 290 -1.44 -19.54 -23.69
CA THR A 290 -0.16 -18.90 -24.01
C THR A 290 -0.13 -18.58 -25.50
N LEU A 291 0.11 -17.31 -25.82
CA LEU A 291 0.51 -16.86 -27.15
C LEU A 291 2.04 -16.97 -27.23
N GLU A 292 2.50 -17.85 -28.11
CA GLU A 292 3.91 -18.03 -28.46
C GLU A 292 4.19 -17.29 -29.76
N LEU A 293 5.08 -16.30 -29.70
CA LEU A 293 5.76 -15.76 -30.87
C LEU A 293 7.09 -16.47 -31.04
N ARG A 294 7.36 -16.90 -32.26
CA ARG A 294 8.64 -17.49 -32.65
C ARG A 294 9.21 -16.71 -33.83
N GLN A 295 10.50 -16.44 -33.78
CA GLN A 295 11.24 -15.81 -34.86
C GLN A 295 11.03 -16.60 -36.16
N ARG A 296 10.54 -15.89 -37.18
CA ARG A 296 10.63 -16.33 -38.57
C ARG A 296 11.70 -15.50 -39.24
N GLU A 297 11.52 -14.19 -39.26
CA GLU A 297 12.53 -13.23 -39.74
C GLU A 297 13.14 -12.47 -38.56
N ASP A 298 14.39 -12.05 -38.69
CA ASP A 298 14.94 -11.01 -37.84
C ASP A 298 14.32 -9.64 -38.17
N GLY A 299 14.57 -8.63 -37.34
CA GLY A 299 14.10 -7.26 -37.56
C GLY A 299 12.59 -7.00 -37.44
N ALA A 300 11.74 -8.02 -37.58
CA ALA A 300 10.30 -7.94 -37.38
C ALA A 300 9.96 -7.52 -35.95
N ARG A 301 8.96 -6.64 -35.78
CA ARG A 301 8.66 -6.00 -34.50
C ARG A 301 7.20 -6.11 -34.10
N ALA A 302 6.94 -6.34 -32.81
CA ALA A 302 5.60 -6.34 -32.23
C ALA A 302 5.57 -5.60 -30.88
N GLN A 303 4.61 -4.70 -30.70
CA GLN A 303 4.40 -3.91 -29.46
C GLN A 303 3.24 -4.42 -28.60
N ALA A 304 2.19 -4.95 -29.22
CA ALA A 304 1.01 -5.44 -28.51
C ALA A 304 0.21 -6.39 -29.38
N PHE A 305 -0.62 -7.21 -28.74
CA PHE A 305 -1.65 -8.00 -29.40
C PHE A 305 -3.01 -7.72 -28.77
N VAL A 306 -4.07 -7.89 -29.57
CA VAL A 306 -5.44 -7.88 -29.09
C VAL A 306 -6.13 -9.13 -29.60
N VAL A 307 -6.68 -9.91 -28.67
CA VAL A 307 -7.46 -11.11 -28.94
C VAL A 307 -8.92 -10.75 -28.74
N THR A 308 -9.74 -10.80 -29.79
CA THR A 308 -11.13 -10.34 -29.73
C THR A 308 -12.10 -11.26 -30.45
N SER A 309 -13.27 -11.48 -29.87
CA SER A 309 -14.41 -12.14 -30.53
C SER A 309 -15.45 -11.15 -31.06
N ASP A 310 -15.24 -9.85 -30.86
CA ASP A 310 -16.06 -8.80 -31.45
C ASP A 310 -15.74 -8.67 -32.96
N PRO A 311 -16.69 -8.91 -33.86
CA PRO A 311 -16.49 -8.79 -35.31
C PRO A 311 -16.44 -7.34 -35.81
N ALA A 312 -16.93 -6.36 -35.04
CA ALA A 312 -16.89 -4.94 -35.38
C ALA A 312 -15.56 -4.26 -34.97
N PHE A 313 -14.79 -4.92 -34.10
CA PHE A 313 -13.50 -4.40 -33.63
C PHE A 313 -12.56 -4.00 -34.78
N ASN A 314 -12.00 -2.80 -34.69
CA ASN A 314 -10.97 -2.27 -35.57
C ASN A 314 -9.80 -1.72 -34.74
N GLY A 315 -8.63 -2.37 -34.84
CA GLY A 315 -7.45 -1.95 -34.08
C GLY A 315 -6.93 -0.56 -34.46
N GLN A 316 -7.20 -0.09 -35.68
CA GLN A 316 -6.76 1.24 -36.16
C GLN A 316 -7.44 2.41 -35.44
N GLU A 317 -8.61 2.17 -34.85
CA GLU A 317 -9.41 3.20 -34.17
C GLU A 317 -9.09 3.29 -32.67
N VAL A 318 -8.17 2.44 -32.18
CA VAL A 318 -7.87 2.39 -30.75
C VAL A 318 -6.58 3.11 -30.42
N ASN A 319 -6.76 4.27 -29.77
CA ASN A 319 -5.66 5.17 -29.39
C ASN A 319 -4.95 4.75 -28.10
N ASP A 320 -5.64 4.10 -27.15
CA ASP A 320 -5.02 3.64 -25.90
C ASP A 320 -5.84 2.49 -25.28
N PHE A 321 -5.50 1.24 -25.63
CA PHE A 321 -6.22 0.07 -25.09
C PHE A 321 -6.06 0.00 -23.57
N PHE A 322 -7.20 0.06 -22.88
CA PHE A 322 -7.39 -0.16 -21.44
C PHE A 322 -6.53 0.72 -20.54
N GLY A 323 -6.30 1.97 -20.95
CA GLY A 323 -5.75 3.03 -20.09
C GLY A 323 -6.81 4.06 -19.70
N ILE A 324 -6.86 4.43 -18.42
CA ILE A 324 -7.65 5.58 -17.94
C ILE A 324 -6.84 6.39 -16.95
N THR A 325 -7.26 7.64 -16.74
CA THR A 325 -6.79 8.44 -15.61
C THR A 325 -7.83 8.37 -14.50
N LEU A 326 -7.49 7.72 -13.39
CA LEU A 326 -8.27 7.85 -12.15
C LEU A 326 -8.06 9.25 -11.58
N SER A 327 -9.15 9.88 -11.16
CA SER A 327 -9.15 11.24 -10.63
C SER A 327 -9.89 11.29 -9.29
N PHE A 328 -9.15 11.63 -8.24
CA PHE A 328 -9.66 11.71 -6.89
C PHE A 328 -9.76 13.17 -6.46
N ASP A 329 -10.94 13.58 -5.99
CA ASP A 329 -11.14 14.94 -5.49
C ASP A 329 -10.38 15.14 -4.18
N LEU A 330 -9.62 16.23 -4.11
CA LEU A 330 -8.92 16.69 -2.91
C LEU A 330 -9.42 18.06 -2.46
N SER A 331 -10.47 18.61 -3.10
CA SER A 331 -11.06 19.91 -2.80
C SER A 331 -11.34 20.16 -1.31
N PRO A 332 -11.72 19.16 -0.47
CA PRO A 332 -11.94 19.40 0.96
C PRO A 332 -10.68 19.84 1.73
N ARG A 333 -9.48 19.51 1.22
CA ARG A 333 -8.19 19.81 1.88
C ARG A 333 -7.29 20.73 1.06
N ILE A 334 -7.43 20.71 -0.26
CA ILE A 334 -6.68 21.52 -1.21
C ILE A 334 -7.71 22.15 -2.15
N PRO A 335 -8.03 23.45 -2.01
CA PRO A 335 -9.03 24.11 -2.84
C PRO A 335 -8.75 23.91 -4.34
N ASN A 336 -9.75 23.38 -5.07
CA ASN A 336 -9.64 23.01 -6.49
C ASN A 336 -8.50 22.01 -6.79
N GLY A 337 -8.13 21.19 -5.80
CA GLY A 337 -7.09 20.17 -5.89
C GLY A 337 -7.66 18.80 -6.27
N SER A 338 -6.91 18.02 -7.05
CA SER A 338 -7.19 16.61 -7.30
C SER A 338 -5.90 15.80 -7.37
N PHE A 339 -5.97 14.54 -6.95
CA PHE A 339 -4.92 13.56 -7.21
C PHE A 339 -5.31 12.76 -8.46
N LYS A 340 -4.39 12.65 -9.42
CA LYS A 340 -4.62 11.91 -10.65
C LYS A 340 -3.52 10.88 -10.86
N ILE A 341 -3.89 9.71 -11.38
CA ILE A 341 -2.96 8.65 -11.71
C ILE A 341 -3.46 7.88 -12.92
N ASP A 342 -2.55 7.56 -13.84
CA ASP A 342 -2.89 6.77 -15.03
C ASP A 342 -2.80 5.30 -14.65
N ILE A 343 -3.80 4.50 -14.99
CA ILE A 343 -3.85 3.06 -14.76
C ILE A 343 -4.13 2.34 -16.06
N VAL A 344 -3.42 1.23 -16.29
CA VAL A 344 -3.60 0.37 -17.45
C VAL A 344 -3.79 -1.07 -17.02
N ASP A 345 -4.71 -1.78 -17.67
CA ASP A 345 -4.77 -3.25 -17.59
C ASP A 345 -3.53 -3.85 -18.26
N TYR A 346 -2.55 -4.25 -17.45
CA TYR A 346 -1.19 -4.46 -17.92
C TYR A 346 -0.94 -5.89 -18.41
N ASP A 347 -1.34 -6.88 -17.63
CA ASP A 347 -1.29 -8.28 -18.04
C ASP A 347 -2.38 -9.08 -17.33
N LEU A 348 -2.33 -10.40 -17.45
CA LEU A 348 -3.32 -11.29 -16.85
C LEU A 348 -3.41 -11.14 -15.32
N TYR A 349 -2.35 -10.71 -14.65
CA TYR A 349 -2.20 -10.75 -13.20
C TYR A 349 -2.04 -9.37 -12.56
N SER A 350 -1.83 -8.32 -13.34
CA SER A 350 -1.42 -7.02 -12.79
C SER A 350 -1.95 -5.81 -13.56
N TYR A 351 -1.99 -4.70 -12.82
CA TYR A 351 -2.19 -3.35 -13.31
C TYR A 351 -0.87 -2.59 -13.33
N LYS A 352 -0.73 -1.66 -14.26
CA LYS A 352 0.39 -0.71 -14.31
C LYS A 352 -0.13 0.69 -14.03
N LEU A 353 0.35 1.29 -12.95
CA LEU A 353 0.01 2.64 -12.55
C LEU A 353 1.19 3.57 -12.84
N THR A 354 0.92 4.70 -13.47
CA THR A 354 1.94 5.66 -13.90
C THR A 354 1.48 7.11 -13.70
N LYS A 355 2.44 8.02 -13.74
CA LYS A 355 2.22 9.47 -13.67
C LYS A 355 1.31 9.94 -12.53
N PRO A 356 1.55 9.52 -11.26
CA PRO A 356 0.86 10.10 -10.12
C PRO A 356 1.14 11.61 -10.08
N ARG A 357 0.09 12.44 -9.96
CA ARG A 357 0.21 13.90 -10.03
C ARG A 357 -0.86 14.62 -9.22
N ILE A 358 -0.52 15.81 -8.73
CA ILE A 358 -1.46 16.72 -8.07
C ILE A 358 -1.84 17.84 -9.03
N VAL A 359 -3.12 17.96 -9.34
CA VAL A 359 -3.64 19.10 -10.11
C VAL A 359 -4.27 20.06 -9.12
N ALA A 360 -3.60 21.17 -8.82
CA ALA A 360 -4.08 22.20 -7.91
C ALA A 360 -3.54 23.58 -8.32
N PRO A 361 -4.24 24.69 -7.99
CA PRO A 361 -3.75 26.04 -8.25
C PRO A 361 -2.64 26.49 -7.28
N SER A 362 -2.59 25.90 -6.08
CA SER A 362 -1.58 26.19 -5.05
C SER A 362 -0.46 25.14 -5.04
N ASN A 363 0.67 25.47 -4.43
CA ASN A 363 1.68 24.46 -4.15
C ASN A 363 1.17 23.48 -3.09
N VAL A 364 1.51 22.20 -3.22
CA VAL A 364 1.04 21.13 -2.32
C VAL A 364 2.22 20.29 -1.89
N LYS A 365 2.39 20.12 -0.57
CA LYS A 365 3.33 19.14 -0.02
C LYS A 365 2.68 17.77 -0.10
N VAL A 366 3.39 16.78 -0.64
CA VAL A 366 2.97 15.38 -0.67
C VAL A 366 4.09 14.48 -0.17
N LYS A 367 3.76 13.55 0.70
CA LYS A 367 4.69 12.53 1.20
C LYS A 367 4.01 11.17 1.28
N ASN A 368 4.74 10.16 0.81
CA ASN A 368 4.47 8.73 0.95
C ASN A 368 3.04 8.33 0.54
N ILE A 369 2.91 7.86 -0.70
CA ILE A 369 1.62 7.50 -1.28
C ILE A 369 1.45 5.98 -1.20
N LYS A 370 0.35 5.51 -0.64
CA LYS A 370 -0.01 4.09 -0.59
C LYS A 370 -1.28 3.84 -1.38
N LEU A 371 -1.31 2.74 -2.12
CA LEU A 371 -2.45 2.26 -2.86
C LEU A 371 -3.13 1.13 -2.09
N PHE A 372 -4.45 1.17 -2.08
CA PHE A 372 -5.34 0.15 -1.56
C PHE A 372 -6.18 -0.41 -2.70
N ILE A 373 -6.32 -1.72 -2.74
CA ILE A 373 -7.24 -2.42 -3.64
C ILE A 373 -8.30 -3.08 -2.78
N ASN A 374 -9.58 -2.79 -3.04
CA ASN A 374 -10.71 -3.31 -2.27
C ASN A 374 -10.58 -3.07 -0.76
N GLY A 375 -10.14 -1.86 -0.38
CA GLY A 375 -9.85 -1.50 1.01
C GLY A 375 -8.56 -2.10 1.61
N ALA A 376 -7.86 -3.01 0.92
CA ALA A 376 -6.67 -3.68 1.45
C ALA A 376 -5.36 -3.06 0.94
N TYR A 377 -4.41 -2.79 1.86
CA TYR A 377 -3.06 -2.34 1.51
C TYR A 377 -2.05 -3.49 1.47
N SER A 378 -1.38 -3.67 0.32
CA SER A 378 -0.27 -4.62 0.16
C SER A 378 1.09 -3.91 0.13
N PRO A 379 1.89 -3.97 1.21
CA PRO A 379 3.16 -3.24 1.35
C PRO A 379 4.26 -3.72 0.39
N GLN A 380 4.08 -4.86 -0.27
CA GLN A 380 5.08 -5.43 -1.16
C GLN A 380 5.07 -4.75 -2.53
N HIS A 381 3.90 -4.29 -3.03
CA HIS A 381 3.74 -3.79 -4.40
C HIS A 381 2.83 -2.55 -4.55
N SER A 382 2.48 -1.84 -3.47
CA SER A 382 1.41 -0.81 -3.52
C SER A 382 1.79 0.54 -2.89
N ALA A 383 3.04 0.99 -2.99
CA ALA A 383 3.42 2.29 -2.45
C ALA A 383 4.48 3.03 -3.26
N TYR A 384 4.27 4.34 -3.45
CA TYR A 384 5.30 5.30 -3.84
C TYR A 384 5.94 5.89 -2.56
N THR A 385 6.68 5.06 -1.84
CA THR A 385 7.28 5.41 -0.53
C THR A 385 8.36 6.49 -0.62
N LEU A 386 8.99 6.65 -1.80
CA LEU A 386 10.03 7.66 -2.04
C LEU A 386 9.47 9.06 -2.31
N VAL A 387 8.15 9.22 -2.43
CA VAL A 387 7.55 10.54 -2.65
C VAL A 387 7.69 11.38 -1.38
N ASN A 388 8.42 12.49 -1.49
CA ASN A 388 8.50 13.55 -0.49
C ASN A 388 8.79 14.86 -1.23
N LYS A 389 7.74 15.47 -1.80
CA LYS A 389 7.86 16.54 -2.80
C LYS A 389 6.85 17.66 -2.56
N ILE A 390 7.22 18.88 -2.95
CA ILE A 390 6.27 19.99 -3.12
C ILE A 390 5.94 20.08 -4.60
N THR A 391 4.67 19.96 -4.97
CA THR A 391 4.19 20.13 -6.34
C THR A 391 3.73 21.57 -6.56
N SER A 392 3.73 22.01 -7.82
CA SER A 392 3.18 23.30 -8.26
C SER A 392 2.33 23.11 -9.53
N ALA A 393 1.70 24.18 -10.01
CA ALA A 393 0.97 24.15 -11.29
C ALA A 393 1.88 23.80 -12.49
N SER A 394 3.18 24.13 -12.43
CA SER A 394 4.16 23.80 -13.49
C SER A 394 4.91 22.48 -13.26
N ASP A 395 4.99 22.01 -12.02
CA ASP A 395 5.61 20.73 -11.66
C ASP A 395 4.67 19.91 -10.76
N ASN A 396 3.73 19.23 -11.41
CA ASN A 396 2.66 18.49 -10.75
C ASN A 396 2.95 16.98 -10.59
N LEU A 397 3.98 16.46 -11.25
CA LEU A 397 4.30 15.03 -11.29
C LEU A 397 5.00 14.59 -10.01
N LEU A 398 4.43 13.61 -9.31
CA LEU A 398 4.94 13.09 -8.04
C LEU A 398 6.03 12.04 -8.23
N SER A 399 5.92 11.22 -9.28
CA SER A 399 6.90 10.18 -9.62
C SER A 399 6.93 9.95 -11.13
N LYS A 400 8.14 9.69 -11.65
CA LYS A 400 8.35 9.25 -13.05
C LYS A 400 8.26 7.73 -13.19
N TYR A 401 8.29 7.00 -12.07
CA TYR A 401 8.32 5.54 -12.08
C TYR A 401 6.92 4.94 -12.14
N ALA A 402 6.82 3.81 -12.84
CA ALA A 402 5.62 2.99 -12.85
C ALA A 402 5.55 2.12 -11.58
N MET A 403 4.34 1.81 -11.14
CA MET A 403 4.06 0.83 -10.10
C MET A 403 3.27 -0.33 -10.72
N ILE A 404 3.74 -1.56 -10.55
CA ILE A 404 3.02 -2.77 -10.95
C ILE A 404 2.32 -3.32 -9.73
N VAL A 405 1.01 -3.55 -9.84
CA VAL A 405 0.17 -3.97 -8.72
C VAL A 405 -0.60 -5.21 -9.12
N ILE A 406 -0.61 -6.22 -8.26
CA ILE A 406 -1.30 -7.48 -8.51
C ILE A 406 -2.80 -7.29 -8.39
N LYS A 407 -3.56 -7.85 -9.34
CA LYS A 407 -5.02 -7.92 -9.32
C LYS A 407 -5.51 -8.75 -8.13
N ASP A 408 -6.57 -8.31 -7.47
CA ASP A 408 -7.21 -9.08 -6.40
C ASP A 408 -8.43 -9.83 -6.97
N LYS A 409 -9.44 -9.08 -7.40
CA LYS A 409 -10.68 -9.56 -8.02
C LYS A 409 -10.74 -9.29 -9.53
N GLY A 410 -9.77 -8.56 -10.08
CA GLY A 410 -9.73 -8.19 -11.50
C GLY A 410 -10.68 -7.04 -11.85
N LEU A 411 -10.78 -6.71 -13.15
CA LEU A 411 -11.45 -5.48 -13.63
C LEU A 411 -12.88 -5.29 -13.09
N SER A 412 -13.65 -6.38 -13.04
CA SER A 412 -15.05 -6.36 -12.62
C SER A 412 -15.25 -6.25 -11.11
N GLY A 413 -14.18 -6.34 -10.31
CA GLY A 413 -14.26 -6.38 -8.86
C GLY A 413 -13.30 -5.44 -8.14
N ASP A 414 -12.20 -5.04 -8.76
CA ASP A 414 -11.15 -4.24 -8.14
C ASP A 414 -11.52 -2.76 -8.11
N ARG A 415 -11.51 -2.20 -6.89
CA ARG A 415 -11.68 -0.78 -6.57
C ARG A 415 -10.39 -0.22 -5.99
N PHE A 416 -10.10 1.05 -6.24
CA PHE A 416 -8.82 1.68 -5.90
C PHE A 416 -9.02 2.84 -4.93
N LYS A 417 -8.14 2.95 -3.94
CA LYS A 417 -8.09 4.06 -2.98
C LYS A 417 -6.64 4.38 -2.65
N PHE A 418 -6.33 5.64 -2.35
CA PHE A 418 -4.99 6.05 -1.99
C PHE A 418 -4.93 6.66 -0.60
N SER A 419 -3.80 6.52 0.07
CA SER A 419 -3.47 7.25 1.29
C SER A 419 -2.17 8.03 1.16
N PHE A 420 -2.04 9.09 1.95
CA PHE A 420 -0.87 9.94 2.03
C PHE A 420 -0.41 10.06 3.49
N GLU A 421 0.91 10.06 3.72
CA GLU A 421 1.46 10.41 5.04
C GLU A 421 1.34 11.92 5.30
N GLU A 422 1.62 12.73 4.28
CA GLU A 422 1.40 14.17 4.32
C GLU A 422 0.75 14.62 3.00
N ILE A 423 -0.33 15.40 3.07
CA ILE A 423 -0.86 16.13 1.93
C ILE A 423 -1.54 17.43 2.38
N TYR A 424 -0.95 18.59 2.02
CA TYR A 424 -1.46 19.89 2.44
C TYR A 424 -0.96 21.06 1.54
N PRO A 425 -1.73 22.16 1.41
CA PRO A 425 -1.28 23.38 0.73
C PRO A 425 -0.08 24.03 1.43
N THR A 426 0.89 24.54 0.67
CA THR A 426 2.13 25.11 1.21
C THR A 426 2.65 26.25 0.34
N ASP A 427 3.64 27.01 0.82
CA ASP A 427 4.50 27.82 -0.04
C ASP A 427 5.57 26.96 -0.76
N ALA A 428 6.36 27.59 -1.63
CA ALA A 428 7.43 26.90 -2.38
C ALA A 428 8.56 26.33 -1.50
N THR A 429 8.67 26.78 -0.24
CA THR A 429 9.71 26.36 0.72
C THR A 429 9.24 25.25 1.68
N GLY A 430 7.97 24.86 1.62
CA GLY A 430 7.40 23.81 2.48
C GLY A 430 6.85 24.34 3.81
N THR A 431 6.81 25.66 3.98
CA THR A 431 6.22 26.32 5.14
C THR A 431 4.73 26.47 4.88
N THR A 432 3.92 26.11 5.87
CA THR A 432 2.48 26.36 5.84
C THR A 432 2.25 27.86 5.67
N THR A 433 1.70 28.28 4.52
CA THR A 433 1.36 29.68 4.29
C THR A 433 0.42 30.15 5.39
N GLY A 434 0.90 31.08 6.22
CA GLY A 434 0.05 31.85 7.12
C GLY A 434 -0.97 32.61 6.28
N GLY A 435 -2.19 32.07 6.25
CA GLY A 435 -3.34 32.64 5.55
C GLY A 435 -4.59 32.12 6.23
N THR A 436 -5.23 32.99 7.01
CA THR A 436 -6.58 32.86 7.54
C THR A 436 -7.54 32.40 6.43
N GLY A 437 -7.89 31.12 6.47
CA GLY A 437 -8.71 30.46 5.46
C GLY A 437 -8.70 28.96 5.65
N GLY A 438 -9.06 28.50 6.85
CA GLY A 438 -9.23 27.08 7.16
C GLY A 438 -10.38 26.51 6.35
N GLY A 439 -10.10 25.41 5.64
CA GLY A 439 -11.13 24.54 5.05
C GLY A 439 -12.22 24.26 6.09
N THR A 440 -13.47 24.28 5.64
CA THR A 440 -14.67 24.37 6.46
C THR A 440 -14.77 23.29 7.54
N GLU A 441 -14.11 22.13 7.41
CA GLU A 441 -14.07 21.08 8.44
C GLU A 441 -13.07 21.38 9.58
N THR A 442 -11.87 21.90 9.30
CA THR A 442 -10.91 22.29 10.35
C THR A 442 -11.40 23.53 11.10
N GLN A 443 -12.08 24.46 10.41
CA GLN A 443 -12.72 25.60 11.06
C GLN A 443 -13.92 25.17 11.91
N THR A 444 -14.76 24.23 11.42
CA THR A 444 -15.87 23.66 12.20
C THR A 444 -15.37 22.88 13.41
N SER A 445 -14.29 22.11 13.27
CA SER A 445 -13.64 21.42 14.37
C SER A 445 -13.01 22.37 15.38
N LEU A 446 -12.33 23.42 14.91
CA LEU A 446 -11.81 24.47 15.79
C LEU A 446 -12.93 25.16 16.56
N MET A 447 -14.05 25.50 15.91
CA MET A 447 -15.20 26.14 16.56
C MET A 447 -15.86 25.19 17.59
N ALA A 448 -16.01 23.91 17.25
CA ALA A 448 -16.54 22.91 18.17
C ALA A 448 -15.59 22.69 19.37
N TYR A 449 -14.28 22.60 19.13
CA TYR A 449 -13.24 22.49 20.16
C TYR A 449 -13.21 23.69 21.10
N GLN A 450 -13.30 24.91 20.56
CA GLN A 450 -13.35 26.15 21.32
C GLN A 450 -14.54 26.18 22.29
N GLY A 451 -15.65 25.54 21.92
CA GLY A 451 -16.85 25.45 22.74
C GLY A 451 -16.92 24.25 23.70
N THR A 452 -15.95 23.33 23.68
CA THR A 452 -16.02 22.04 24.40
C THR A 452 -14.77 21.77 25.24
N VAL A 453 -13.66 21.36 24.61
CA VAL A 453 -12.44 20.90 25.29
C VAL A 453 -11.55 22.07 25.69
N TYR A 454 -11.50 23.13 24.89
CA TYR A 454 -10.63 24.29 25.13
C TYR A 454 -10.85 24.99 26.49
N PRO A 455 -12.10 25.24 26.95
CA PRO A 455 -12.34 25.84 28.26
C PRO A 455 -11.85 24.97 29.43
N ILE A 456 -11.87 23.64 29.28
CA ILE A 456 -11.39 22.71 30.30
C ILE A 456 -9.86 22.81 30.42
N SER A 457 -9.14 22.73 29.29
CA SER A 457 -7.67 22.84 29.26
C SER A 457 -7.13 24.17 29.77
N ARG A 458 -7.96 25.22 29.73
CA ARG A 458 -7.59 26.56 30.20
C ARG A 458 -8.24 26.98 31.52
N SER A 459 -9.02 26.12 32.14
CA SER A 459 -9.69 26.43 33.40
C SER A 459 -8.65 26.69 34.49
N SER A 460 -8.78 27.81 35.20
CA SER A 460 -7.96 28.11 36.38
C SER A 460 -8.22 27.16 37.55
N ALA A 461 -9.28 26.35 37.48
CA ALA A 461 -9.53 25.28 38.42
C ALA A 461 -8.52 24.12 38.30
N TYR A 462 -7.75 24.05 37.21
CA TYR A 462 -6.83 22.96 36.90
C TYR A 462 -5.41 23.49 36.60
N SER A 463 -4.39 22.68 36.88
CA SER A 463 -2.99 23.11 36.75
C SER A 463 -2.41 23.01 35.33
N CYS A 464 -3.23 22.74 34.30
CA CYS A 464 -2.76 22.47 32.94
C CYS A 464 -2.03 23.68 32.32
N VAL A 465 -2.57 24.89 32.49
CA VAL A 465 -2.02 26.13 31.91
C VAL A 465 -0.60 26.41 32.37
N GLY A 466 -0.25 26.07 33.62
CA GLY A 466 1.07 26.32 34.19
C GLY A 466 2.21 25.60 33.47
N CYS A 467 1.92 24.50 32.76
CA CYS A 467 2.93 23.72 32.05
C CYS A 467 2.65 23.61 30.54
N HIS A 468 1.38 23.51 30.14
CA HIS A 468 0.96 23.20 28.77
C HIS A 468 0.57 24.41 27.92
N MET A 469 0.82 25.63 28.40
CA MET A 469 0.62 26.84 27.59
C MET A 469 1.66 26.97 26.47
N SER A 470 2.94 26.75 26.80
CA SER A 470 4.08 26.93 25.88
C SER A 470 4.97 25.68 25.74
N THR A 471 4.81 24.69 26.61
CA THR A 471 5.57 23.41 26.58
C THR A 471 4.72 22.29 26.01
N SER A 472 5.35 21.38 25.26
CA SER A 472 4.67 20.23 24.66
C SER A 472 4.20 19.23 25.73
N PRO A 473 2.99 18.65 25.61
CA PRO A 473 1.95 18.95 24.62
C PRO A 473 1.22 20.25 24.93
N ARG A 474 1.05 21.13 23.92
CA ARG A 474 0.51 22.50 24.07
C ARG A 474 -1.02 22.61 24.11
N HIS A 475 -1.68 21.59 24.65
CA HIS A 475 -3.16 21.51 24.69
C HIS A 475 -3.83 22.60 25.56
N ALA A 476 -3.06 23.33 26.38
CA ALA A 476 -3.53 24.48 27.15
C ALA A 476 -3.00 25.83 26.61
N SER A 477 -2.57 25.89 25.34
CA SER A 477 -2.08 27.13 24.70
C SER A 477 -3.12 28.25 24.73
N ASP A 478 -2.65 29.49 24.82
CA ASP A 478 -3.46 30.71 24.69
C ASP A 478 -3.92 30.97 23.26
N ASN A 479 -3.27 30.35 22.27
CA ASN A 479 -3.77 30.26 20.91
C ASN A 479 -4.66 29.00 20.76
N ALA A 480 -5.95 29.22 20.48
CA ALA A 480 -6.94 28.14 20.36
C ALA A 480 -6.62 27.15 19.23
N GLN A 481 -6.04 27.60 18.11
CA GLN A 481 -5.60 26.72 17.02
C GLN A 481 -4.43 25.84 17.48
N THR A 482 -3.42 26.41 18.12
CA THR A 482 -2.30 25.65 18.68
C THR A 482 -2.75 24.61 19.72
N ALA A 483 -3.70 24.98 20.57
CA ALA A 483 -4.28 24.08 21.57
C ALA A 483 -5.12 22.98 20.91
N HIS A 484 -5.93 23.33 19.92
CA HIS A 484 -6.74 22.41 19.12
C HIS A 484 -5.86 21.36 18.45
N ASP A 485 -4.82 21.79 17.73
CA ASP A 485 -3.92 20.91 17.00
C ASP A 485 -3.14 20.00 17.95
N ALA A 486 -2.69 20.53 19.09
CA ALA A 486 -2.05 19.74 20.13
C ALA A 486 -3.01 18.73 20.79
N THR A 487 -4.30 19.05 20.86
CA THR A 487 -5.31 18.20 21.48
C THR A 487 -5.79 17.09 20.55
N LEU A 488 -5.88 17.34 19.25
CA LEU A 488 -6.15 16.32 18.23
C LEU A 488 -5.14 15.15 18.30
N GLY A 489 -3.87 15.44 18.63
CA GLY A 489 -2.85 14.40 18.79
C GLY A 489 -2.96 13.55 20.06
N VAL A 490 -3.93 13.82 20.95
CA VAL A 490 -4.10 13.12 22.23
C VAL A 490 -5.55 12.72 22.53
N VAL A 491 -6.46 12.95 21.57
CA VAL A 491 -7.89 12.64 21.68
C VAL A 491 -8.26 11.49 20.75
N ASP A 492 -9.11 10.61 21.25
CA ASP A 492 -9.75 9.52 20.52
C ASP A 492 -11.26 9.82 20.47
N PHE A 493 -11.77 10.17 19.28
CA PHE A 493 -13.19 10.48 19.10
C PHE A 493 -14.07 9.22 19.10
N ASN A 494 -13.54 8.05 18.74
CA ASN A 494 -14.30 6.81 18.70
C ASN A 494 -14.51 6.27 20.11
N THR A 495 -13.46 6.34 20.93
CA THR A 495 -13.49 5.95 22.34
C THR A 495 -13.00 7.09 23.25
N PRO A 496 -13.85 8.08 23.56
CA PRO A 496 -13.46 9.25 24.35
C PRO A 496 -12.78 8.94 25.68
N SER A 497 -13.18 7.86 26.37
CA SER A 497 -12.53 7.38 27.59
C SER A 497 -11.06 6.96 27.43
N ASN A 498 -10.66 6.56 26.21
CA ASN A 498 -9.30 6.14 25.87
C ASN A 498 -8.38 7.31 25.50
N SER A 499 -8.95 8.50 25.26
CA SER A 499 -8.17 9.70 24.98
C SER A 499 -7.05 9.89 26.02
N ARG A 500 -5.83 10.15 25.58
CA ARG A 500 -4.67 10.28 26.46
C ARG A 500 -4.88 11.37 27.50
N ILE A 501 -5.56 12.47 27.14
CA ILE A 501 -5.93 13.54 28.08
C ILE A 501 -6.91 13.07 29.17
N VAL A 502 -7.84 12.16 28.84
CA VAL A 502 -8.78 11.54 29.80
C VAL A 502 -8.06 10.55 30.70
N ARG A 503 -7.26 9.64 30.13
CA ARG A 503 -6.48 8.65 30.89
C ARG A 503 -5.46 9.29 31.84
N LYS A 504 -4.79 10.36 31.40
CA LYS A 504 -3.86 11.11 32.26
C LYS A 504 -4.50 11.60 33.55
N MET A 505 -5.79 11.95 33.49
CA MET A 505 -6.55 12.33 34.67
C MET A 505 -7.08 11.10 35.41
N ARG A 506 -7.76 10.18 34.70
CA ARG A 506 -8.47 9.04 35.29
C ARG A 506 -7.56 8.01 35.96
N THR A 507 -6.51 7.59 35.25
CA THR A 507 -5.64 6.50 35.70
C THR A 507 -4.33 7.01 36.28
N GLU A 508 -3.76 8.05 35.68
CA GLU A 508 -2.41 8.51 36.04
C GLU A 508 -2.40 9.64 37.07
N ARG A 509 -3.58 10.18 37.41
CA ARG A 509 -3.79 11.20 38.44
C ARG A 509 -2.83 12.39 38.31
N HIS A 510 -2.59 12.83 37.08
CA HIS A 510 -1.61 13.87 36.76
C HIS A 510 -2.07 15.26 37.21
N ASN A 511 -1.42 15.81 38.24
CA ASN A 511 -1.55 17.21 38.71
C ASN A 511 -3.01 17.71 38.85
N CYS A 512 -3.94 16.82 39.21
CA CYS A 512 -5.37 17.07 39.26
C CYS A 512 -5.94 17.19 40.69
N GLY A 513 -5.09 17.12 41.71
CA GLY A 513 -5.49 17.16 43.11
C GLY A 513 -6.50 16.07 43.46
N ALA A 514 -7.55 16.41 44.21
CA ALA A 514 -8.63 15.47 44.57
C ALA A 514 -9.66 15.24 43.45
N ASN A 515 -9.59 16.00 42.34
CA ASN A 515 -10.67 16.08 41.34
C ASN A 515 -10.41 15.25 40.08
N CYS A 516 -9.40 14.39 40.07
CA CYS A 516 -8.94 13.64 38.88
C CYS A 516 -10.07 12.92 38.12
N ASP A 517 -10.96 12.23 38.84
CA ASP A 517 -12.06 11.48 38.21
C ASP A 517 -13.13 12.41 37.63
N SER A 518 -13.38 13.55 38.28
CA SER A 518 -14.29 14.59 37.78
C SER A 518 -13.73 15.27 36.53
N ILE A 519 -12.43 15.60 36.52
CA ILE A 519 -11.76 16.23 35.37
C ILE A 519 -11.72 15.27 34.18
N ALA A 520 -11.42 14.00 34.42
CA ALA A 520 -11.46 12.97 33.38
C ALA A 520 -12.85 12.86 32.74
N THR A 521 -13.90 12.86 33.56
CA THR A 521 -15.29 12.79 33.09
C THR A 521 -15.68 14.05 32.30
N GLN A 522 -15.22 15.23 32.72
CA GLN A 522 -15.42 16.48 31.97
C GLN A 522 -14.74 16.44 30.60
N TYR A 523 -13.48 15.98 30.51
CA TYR A 523 -12.80 15.84 29.24
C TYR A 523 -13.49 14.82 28.33
N GLU A 524 -13.89 13.67 28.86
CA GLU A 524 -14.58 12.64 28.09
C GLU A 524 -15.89 13.17 27.50
N ASN A 525 -16.73 13.82 28.31
CA ASN A 525 -17.98 14.42 27.86
C ASN A 525 -17.75 15.53 26.83
N ALA A 526 -16.74 16.38 27.04
CA ALA A 526 -16.40 17.44 26.09
C ALA A 526 -15.90 16.91 24.75
N ILE A 527 -15.19 15.77 24.74
CA ILE A 527 -14.76 15.11 23.49
C ILE A 527 -15.96 14.50 22.76
N ILE A 528 -16.90 13.88 23.48
CA ILE A 528 -18.17 13.41 22.90
C ILE A 528 -18.93 14.58 22.27
N GLU A 529 -19.05 15.70 22.99
CA GLU A 529 -19.74 16.88 22.49
C GLU A 529 -19.00 17.52 21.31
N TRP A 530 -17.67 17.54 21.33
CA TRP A 530 -16.86 18.01 20.20
C TRP A 530 -17.17 17.18 18.96
N ARG A 531 -17.11 15.84 19.07
CA ARG A 531 -17.46 14.92 17.97
C ARG A 531 -18.86 15.17 17.43
N ASN A 532 -19.86 15.24 18.31
CA ASN A 532 -21.27 15.40 17.91
C ASN A 532 -21.54 16.74 17.19
N ARG A 533 -20.66 17.74 17.31
CA ARG A 533 -20.75 19.02 16.60
C ARG A 533 -20.09 18.99 15.21
N LEU A 534 -19.42 17.88 14.86
CA LEU A 534 -18.81 17.64 13.55
C LEU A 534 -19.70 16.76 12.65
N GLU A 535 -20.65 16.05 13.25
CA GLU A 535 -21.75 15.32 12.62
C GLU A 535 -22.93 16.26 12.35
#